data_AF-A0AA86Z043-F1
#
_entry.id   AF-A0AA86Z043-F1
#
_cell.length_a   1.000
_cell.length_b   1.000
_cell.length_c   1.000
_cell.angle_alpha   90.00
_cell.angle_beta   90.00
_cell.angle_gamma   90.00
#
_symmetry.space_group_name_H-M   'P 1'
#
loop_
_entity.id
_entity.type
_entity.pdbx_description
1 polymer ?
#
loop_
_entity_poly.entity_id
_entity_poly.type
_entity_poly.pdbx_seq_one_letter_code
_entity_poly.pdbx_strand_id
1 'polypeptide(L)' 'MAGDFNAWSRQRVNALKRFVRSVGLKEVNYDTDQRTKAFGRPLDYLFYRGLKVKDCYVTNTDASDHNPIITQFDLV' A
#
# COMPACT_ATOMS: atom_id res chain seq x y z
N MET A 1 1.90 5.67 6.74
CA MET A 1 2.38 6.27 5.47
C MET A 1 1.60 5.62 4.34
N ALA A 2 0.92 6.39 3.51
CA ALA A 2 0.09 5.89 2.42
C ALA A 2 0.25 6.81 1.21
N GLY A 3 0.18 6.24 0.00
CA GLY A 3 0.12 7.02 -1.24
C GLY A 3 0.67 6.28 -2.44
N ASP A 4 0.72 7.00 -3.56
CA ASP A 4 1.31 6.54 -4.82
C ASP A 4 2.84 6.67 -4.78
N PHE A 5 3.53 5.54 -4.82
CA PHE A 5 4.99 5.48 -4.86
C PHE A 5 5.55 5.25 -6.26
N ASN A 6 4.68 5.08 -7.26
CA ASN A 6 5.04 4.78 -8.63
C ASN A 6 6.07 3.64 -8.73
N ALA A 7 5.88 2.58 -7.93
CA ALA A 7 6.83 1.47 -7.78
C ALA A 7 6.68 0.40 -8.89
N TRP A 8 6.55 0.85 -10.13
CA TRP A 8 6.31 0.01 -11.29
C TRP A 8 7.56 -0.68 -11.86
N SER A 9 8.76 -0.36 -11.33
CA SER A 9 10.02 -1.05 -11.68
C SER A 9 10.62 -1.79 -10.49
N ARG A 10 11.42 -2.83 -10.76
CA ARG A 10 12.12 -3.59 -9.71
C ARG A 10 13.06 -2.69 -8.89
N GLN A 11 13.75 -1.73 -9.51
CA GLN A 11 14.62 -0.81 -8.76
C GLN A 11 13.82 0.06 -7.79
N ARG A 12 12.66 0.59 -8.23
CA ARG A 12 11.79 1.44 -7.40
C ARG A 12 11.19 0.66 -6.24
N VAL A 13 10.68 -0.55 -6.49
CA VAL A 13 10.20 -1.46 -5.42
C VAL A 13 11.29 -1.73 -4.39
N ASN A 14 12.51 -2.02 -4.85
CA ASN A 14 13.62 -2.31 -3.94
C ASN A 14 14.02 -1.07 -3.12
N ALA A 15 14.03 0.13 -3.71
CA ALA A 15 14.27 1.38 -3.00
C ALA A 15 13.21 1.63 -1.94
N LEU A 16 11.92 1.50 -2.29
CA LEU A 16 10.80 1.64 -1.37
C LEU A 16 10.90 0.66 -0.20
N LYS A 17 11.13 -0.64 -0.48
CA LYS A 17 11.27 -1.66 0.58
C LYS A 17 12.46 -1.42 1.49
N ARG A 18 13.59 -0.93 0.97
CA ARG A 18 14.75 -0.55 1.80
C ARG A 18 14.40 0.61 2.73
N PHE A 19 13.76 1.66 2.22
CA PHE A 19 13.35 2.82 3.00
C PHE A 19 12.34 2.43 4.10
N VAL A 20 11.27 1.73 3.74
CA VAL A 20 10.24 1.25 4.68
C VAL A 20 10.87 0.46 5.83
N ARG A 21 11.80 -0.44 5.51
CA ARG A 21 12.55 -1.21 6.52
C ARG A 21 13.45 -0.33 7.37
N SER A 22 14.17 0.64 6.81
CA SER A 22 15.09 1.49 7.57
C SER A 22 14.37 2.36 8.60
N VAL A 23 13.10 2.68 8.36
CA VAL A 23 12.26 3.43 9.31
C VAL A 23 11.33 2.52 10.14
N GLY A 24 11.48 1.20 10.07
CA GLY A 24 10.69 0.24 10.86
C GLY A 24 9.19 0.23 10.56
N LEU A 25 8.79 0.67 9.36
CA LEU A 25 7.41 0.55 8.89
C LEU A 25 7.15 -0.87 8.36
N LYS A 26 5.90 -1.31 8.42
CA LYS A 26 5.42 -2.59 7.88
C LYS A 26 4.38 -2.32 6.80
N GLU A 27 4.41 -3.09 5.72
CA GLU A 27 3.33 -3.06 4.72
C GLU A 27 2.08 -3.71 5.33
N VAL A 28 0.91 -3.16 5.02
CA VAL A 28 -0.37 -3.77 5.38
C VAL A 28 -0.59 -5.05 4.56
N ASN A 29 -1.37 -5.99 5.08
CA ASN A 29 -1.93 -7.07 4.28
C ASN A 29 -3.33 -6.64 3.83
N TYR A 30 -3.64 -6.83 2.55
CA TYR A 30 -4.95 -6.48 1.99
C TYR A 30 -5.83 -7.73 1.94
N ASP A 31 -7.04 -7.64 2.50
CA ASP A 31 -8.04 -8.71 2.47
C ASP A 31 -8.59 -8.91 1.05
N THR A 32 -8.69 -7.82 0.29
CA THR A 32 -8.94 -7.84 -1.16
C THR A 32 -8.02 -6.83 -1.83
N ASP A 33 -7.20 -7.28 -2.78
CA ASP A 33 -6.18 -6.46 -3.44
C ASP A 33 -6.52 -6.25 -4.93
N GLN A 34 -7.30 -5.19 -5.19
CA GLN A 34 -7.58 -4.69 -6.52
C GLN A 34 -6.80 -3.40 -6.82
N ARG A 35 -5.60 -3.21 -6.25
CA ARG A 35 -4.82 -1.98 -6.53
C ARG A 35 -4.56 -1.82 -8.01
N THR A 36 -4.62 -0.57 -8.48
CA THR A 36 -4.17 -0.22 -9.83
C THR A 36 -2.70 -0.64 -9.99
N LYS A 37 -2.41 -1.33 -11.10
CA LYS A 37 -1.07 -1.85 -11.41
C LYS A 37 -0.55 -1.26 -12.70
N ALA A 38 0.72 -0.88 -12.71
CA ALA A 38 1.49 -0.62 -13.91
C ALA A 38 2.57 -1.70 -14.07
N PHE A 39 2.70 -2.26 -15.27
CA PHE A 39 3.62 -3.35 -15.57
C PHE A 39 3.54 -4.53 -14.57
N GLY A 40 2.32 -4.85 -14.12
CA GLY A 40 2.04 -5.93 -13.16
C GLY A 40 2.40 -5.63 -11.71
N ARG A 41 2.76 -4.38 -11.37
CA ARG A 41 3.12 -3.97 -9.99
C ARG A 41 2.20 -2.87 -9.48
N PRO A 42 1.80 -2.89 -8.20
CA PRO A 42 0.93 -1.87 -7.63
C PRO A 42 1.64 -0.51 -7.59
N LEU A 43 0.86 0.56 -7.79
CA LEU A 43 1.34 1.94 -7.69
C LEU A 43 1.26 2.44 -6.25
N ASP A 44 0.13 2.21 -5.62
CA ASP A 44 -0.18 2.64 -4.26
C ASP A 44 0.23 1.61 -3.19
N TYR A 45 0.72 2.13 -2.07
CA TYR A 45 1.10 1.32 -0.91
C TYR A 45 0.64 1.97 0.38
N LEU A 46 0.30 1.13 1.35
CA LEU A 46 0.01 1.51 2.73
C LEU A 46 0.98 0.81 3.69
N PHE A 47 1.65 1.61 4.50
CA PHE A 47 2.58 1.18 5.54
C PHE A 47 2.22 1.77 6.91
N TYR A 48 2.46 1.01 7.98
CA TYR A 48 2.10 1.38 9.34
C TYR A 48 3.16 0.93 10.36
N ARG A 49 3.11 1.49 11.57
CA ARG A 49 3.93 1.09 12.73
C ARG A 49 3.21 1.50 14.01
N GLY A 50 3.25 0.65 15.03
CA GLY A 50 2.68 0.94 16.36
C GLY A 50 1.15 0.98 16.41
N LEU A 51 0.48 0.35 15.45
CA LEU A 51 -0.98 0.25 15.36
C LEU A 51 -1.39 -1.19 15.05
N LYS A 52 -2.60 -1.57 15.44
CA LYS A 52 -3.21 -2.85 15.05
C LYS A 52 -4.08 -2.62 13.82
N VAL A 53 -3.82 -3.36 12.73
CA VAL A 53 -4.70 -3.36 11.56
C VAL A 53 -5.96 -4.12 11.92
N LYS A 54 -7.12 -3.47 11.79
CA LYS A 54 -8.42 -4.08 11.99
C LYS A 54 -9.00 -4.59 10.67
N ASP A 55 -8.85 -3.78 9.62
CA ASP A 55 -9.34 -4.09 8.26
C ASP A 55 -8.47 -3.35 7.24
N CYS A 56 -8.22 -3.95 6.08
CA CYS A 56 -7.64 -3.27 4.94
C CYS A 56 -8.02 -3.94 3.61
N TYR A 57 -8.64 -3.19 2.71
CA TYR A 57 -9.03 -3.68 1.40
C TYR A 57 -8.97 -2.59 0.34
N VAL A 58 -9.03 -3.02 -0.91
CA VAL A 58 -9.09 -2.15 -2.09
C VAL A 58 -10.33 -2.50 -2.89
N THR A 59 -11.11 -1.47 -3.20
CA THR A 59 -12.34 -1.59 -4.00
C THR A 59 -12.17 -0.94 -5.37
N ASN A 60 -12.84 -1.48 -6.37
CA ASN A 60 -12.82 -0.92 -7.73
C ASN A 60 -13.73 0.31 -7.81
N THR A 61 -13.32 1.29 -8.63
CA THR A 61 -14.14 2.44 -8.97
C THR A 61 -13.85 2.92 -10.38
N ASP A 62 -14.86 3.51 -11.03
CA ASP A 62 -14.72 4.18 -12.33
C ASP A 62 -14.52 5.71 -12.17
N ALA A 63 -14.49 6.22 -10.94
CA ALA A 63 -14.37 7.65 -10.65
C ALA A 63 -12.91 8.16 -10.77
N SER A 64 -11.93 7.27 -10.83
CA SER A 64 -10.49 7.53 -10.85
C SER A 64 -9.79 6.39 -11.58
N ASP A 65 -8.60 6.64 -12.14
CA ASP A 65 -7.70 5.60 -12.65
C ASP A 65 -6.98 4.84 -11.52
N HIS A 66 -7.06 5.34 -10.28
CA HIS A 66 -6.61 4.67 -9.07
C HIS A 66 -7.77 4.11 -8.25
N ASN A 67 -7.63 2.83 -7.85
CA ASN A 67 -8.55 2.20 -6.91
C ASN A 67 -8.25 2.60 -5.45
N PRO A 68 -9.25 3.03 -4.67
CA PRO A 68 -9.02 3.49 -3.29
C PRO A 68 -8.61 2.34 -2.35
N ILE A 69 -7.61 2.62 -1.52
CA ILE A 69 -7.22 1.79 -0.37
C ILE A 69 -7.99 2.28 0.85
N ILE A 70 -8.73 1.38 1.50
CA ILE A 70 -9.50 1.65 2.71
C ILE A 70 -8.91 0.82 3.84
N THR A 71 -8.74 1.42 5.02
CA THR A 71 -8.20 0.72 6.19
C THR A 71 -8.76 1.30 7.49
N GLN A 72 -8.86 0.44 8.51
CA GLN A 72 -9.11 0.85 9.88
C GLN A 72 -7.99 0.34 10.79
N PHE A 73 -7.56 1.21 11.70
CA PHE A 73 -6.59 0.88 12.74
C PHE A 73 -7.22 1.01 14.12
N ASP A 74 -6.78 0.15 15.03
CA ASP A 74 -6.96 0.34 16.47
C ASP A 74 -5.63 0.79 17.09
N LEU A 75 -5.71 1.56 18.18
CA LEU A 75 -4.57 1.83 19.04
C LEU A 75 -4.15 0.54 19.75
N VAL A 76 -2.84 0.39 19.96
CA VAL A 76 -2.25 -0.71 20.74
C VAL A 76 -2.26 -0.37 22.21
#